data_AF-A0A7V1ES48-F1
#
_entry.id   AF-A0A7V1ES48-F1
#
_cell.length_a   1.000
_cell.length_b   1.000
_cell.length_c   1.000
_cell.angle_alpha   90.00
_cell.angle_beta   90.00
_cell.angle_gamma   90.00
#
_symmetry.space_group_name_H-M   'P 1'
#
loop_
_entity.id
_entity.type
_entity.pdbx_description
1 polymer ?
#
loop_
_entity_poly.entity_id
_entity_poly.type
_entity_poly.pdbx_seq_one_letter_code
_entity_poly.pdbx_strand_id
1 'polypeptide(L)'
;SADFFGKVKPDISIYGNAAEMLCMDPAEVMMVACHAQDLDAARTAGFRTAYVNRPLEYGPDRPPEAKPDPYDYDADNFIELAQMLRADKAAGNV
;
A
#
# COMPACT_ATOMS: atom_id res chain seq x y z
N SER A 1 -10.59 -9.72 7.70
CA SER A 1 -10.38 -8.63 8.68
C SER A 1 -9.11 -8.91 9.44
N ALA A 2 -8.38 -7.88 9.91
CA ALA A 2 -7.19 -8.04 10.76
C ALA A 2 -7.52 -8.83 12.06
N ASP A 3 -8.78 -8.77 12.49
CA ASP A 3 -9.35 -9.57 13.59
C ASP A 3 -9.13 -11.08 13.43
N PHE A 4 -8.99 -11.59 12.19
CA PHE A 4 -8.72 -13.00 11.93
C PHE A 4 -7.37 -13.46 12.47
N PHE A 5 -6.40 -12.55 12.61
CA PHE A 5 -5.07 -12.82 13.14
C PHE A 5 -4.88 -12.37 14.59
N GLY A 6 -5.92 -11.79 15.22
CA GLY A 6 -5.82 -11.20 16.57
C GLY A 6 -4.85 -10.02 16.66
N LYS A 7 -4.50 -9.42 15.52
CA LYS A 7 -3.49 -8.35 15.40
C LYS A 7 -3.99 -7.27 14.47
N VAL A 8 -3.58 -6.03 14.70
CA VAL A 8 -3.95 -4.86 13.89
C VAL A 8 -2.71 -4.21 13.30
N LYS A 9 -2.88 -3.46 12.20
CA LYS A 9 -1.82 -2.59 11.70
C LYS A 9 -1.38 -1.62 12.81
N PRO A 10 -0.08 -1.28 12.90
CA PRO A 10 0.99 -1.59 11.95
C PRO A 10 1.81 -2.86 12.29
N ASP A 11 1.28 -3.82 13.07
CA ASP A 11 2.05 -5.04 13.42
C ASP A 11 2.52 -5.77 12.14
N ILE A 12 3.83 -5.80 11.92
CA ILE A 12 4.47 -6.29 10.68
C ILE A 12 4.07 -7.74 10.36
N SER A 13 3.74 -8.56 11.37
CA SER A 13 3.37 -9.96 11.14
C SER A 13 2.06 -10.14 10.36
N ILE A 14 1.16 -9.15 10.36
CA ILE A 14 -0.09 -9.26 9.59
C ILE A 14 0.15 -9.24 8.07
N TYR A 15 1.24 -8.62 7.62
CA TYR A 15 1.61 -8.57 6.20
C TYR A 15 2.17 -9.93 5.78
N GLY A 16 3.08 -10.52 6.59
CA GLY A 16 3.56 -11.89 6.37
C GLY A 16 2.41 -12.90 6.30
N ASN A 17 1.49 -12.86 7.26
CA ASN A 17 0.32 -13.74 7.28
C ASN A 17 -0.58 -13.54 6.02
N ALA A 18 -0.70 -12.31 5.53
CA ALA A 18 -1.47 -12.03 4.32
C ALA A 18 -0.81 -12.65 3.08
N ALA A 19 0.52 -12.55 2.95
CA ALA A 19 1.26 -13.19 1.86
C ALA A 19 1.14 -14.72 1.92
N GLU A 20 1.29 -15.31 3.11
CA GLU A 20 1.12 -16.76 3.33
C GLU A 20 -0.28 -17.24 2.92
N MET A 21 -1.34 -16.51 3.32
CA MET A 21 -2.71 -16.83 2.93
C MET A 21 -2.96 -16.76 1.43
N LEU A 22 -2.25 -15.88 0.72
CA LEU A 22 -2.30 -15.77 -0.74
C LEU A 22 -1.40 -16.79 -1.45
N CYS A 23 -0.58 -17.53 -0.70
CA CYS A 23 0.45 -18.43 -1.23
C CYS A 23 1.39 -17.71 -2.21
N MET A 24 1.78 -16.49 -1.87
CA MET A 24 2.65 -15.63 -2.67
C MET A 24 3.87 -15.21 -1.86
N ASP A 25 4.99 -14.94 -2.54
CA ASP A 25 6.11 -14.27 -1.92
C ASP A 25 5.72 -12.82 -1.58
N PRO A 26 6.20 -12.23 -0.46
CA PRO A 26 5.88 -10.85 -0.09
C PRO A 26 6.12 -9.84 -1.22
N ALA A 27 7.17 -10.04 -2.03
CA ALA A 27 7.52 -9.18 -3.16
C ALA A 27 6.50 -9.22 -4.32
N GLU A 28 5.66 -10.25 -4.39
CA GLU A 28 4.56 -10.39 -5.37
C GLU A 28 3.27 -9.71 -4.90
N VAL A 29 3.22 -9.26 -3.65
CA VAL A 29 2.05 -8.62 -3.05
C VAL A 29 2.28 -7.12 -2.93
N MET A 30 1.24 -6.33 -3.25
CA MET A 30 1.25 -4.87 -3.13
C MET A 30 0.26 -4.40 -2.07
N MET A 31 0.72 -3.61 -1.11
CA MET A 31 -0.17 -2.82 -0.24
C MET A 31 -0.54 -1.51 -0.95
N VAL A 32 -1.83 -1.21 -1.00
CA VAL A 32 -2.37 0.04 -1.52
C VAL A 32 -3.06 0.79 -0.38
N ALA A 33 -2.59 1.99 -0.03
CA ALA A 33 -3.12 2.75 1.11
C ALA A 33 -2.95 4.27 0.94
N CYS A 34 -3.66 5.06 1.75
CA CYS A 34 -3.53 6.52 1.85
C CYS A 34 -2.74 6.99 3.08
N HIS A 35 -2.33 6.06 3.95
CA HIS A 35 -1.59 6.34 5.18
C HIS A 35 -0.15 5.83 5.06
N ALA A 36 0.82 6.71 5.32
CA ALA A 36 2.24 6.38 5.20
C ALA A 36 2.65 5.22 6.13
N GLN A 37 2.12 5.20 7.36
CA GLN A 37 2.43 4.18 8.35
C GLN A 37 2.07 2.75 7.90
N ASP A 38 0.97 2.60 7.13
CA ASP A 38 0.57 1.30 6.56
C ASP A 38 1.56 0.85 5.48
N LEU A 39 2.00 1.78 4.64
CA LEU A 39 2.92 1.49 3.53
C LEU A 39 4.34 1.23 4.03
N ASP A 40 4.79 1.95 5.04
CA ASP A 40 6.12 1.75 5.64
C ASP A 40 6.23 0.37 6.31
N ALA A 41 5.17 -0.06 7.01
CA ALA A 41 5.10 -1.39 7.59
C ALA A 41 5.03 -2.49 6.51
N ALA A 42 4.27 -2.27 5.43
CA ALA A 42 4.22 -3.19 4.30
C ALA A 42 5.57 -3.33 3.59
N ARG A 43 6.24 -2.21 3.32
CA ARG A 43 7.59 -2.17 2.74
C ARG A 43 8.59 -2.92 3.60
N THR A 44 8.54 -2.72 4.92
CA THR A 44 9.39 -3.45 5.88
C THR A 44 9.13 -4.96 5.83
N ALA A 45 7.89 -5.38 5.57
CA ALA A 45 7.52 -6.78 5.37
C ALA A 45 7.89 -7.34 3.97
N GLY A 46 8.47 -6.52 3.09
CA GLY A 46 8.88 -6.92 1.74
C GLY A 46 7.81 -6.77 0.66
N PHE A 47 6.69 -6.11 0.95
CA PHE A 47 5.63 -5.86 -0.02
C PHE A 47 6.01 -4.69 -0.95
N ARG A 48 5.46 -4.71 -2.16
CA ARG A 48 5.36 -3.50 -2.99
C ARG A 48 4.35 -2.53 -2.38
N THR A 49 4.47 -1.25 -2.73
CA THR A 49 3.72 -0.16 -2.10
C THR A 49 3.14 0.80 -3.12
N ALA A 50 1.85 1.08 -2.99
CA ALA A 50 1.19 2.12 -3.77
C ALA A 50 0.43 3.09 -2.84
N TYR A 51 0.81 4.36 -2.87
CA TYR A 51 0.08 5.42 -2.22
C TYR A 51 -1.04 5.93 -3.12
N VAL A 52 -2.24 6.05 -2.55
CA VAL A 52 -3.38 6.70 -3.21
C VAL A 52 -3.81 7.89 -2.38
N ASN A 53 -3.68 9.09 -2.97
CA ASN A 53 -3.98 10.35 -2.31
C ASN A 53 -5.46 10.44 -1.89
N ARG A 54 -5.69 10.87 -0.65
CA ARG A 54 -7.03 11.10 -0.07
C ARG A 54 -7.06 12.44 0.67
N PRO A 55 -6.99 13.58 -0.04
CA PRO A 55 -6.81 14.89 0.60
C PRO A 55 -7.99 15.32 1.48
N LEU A 56 -9.15 14.68 1.33
CA LEU A 56 -10.38 14.98 2.09
C LEU A 56 -10.79 13.84 3.04
N GLU A 57 -9.91 12.87 3.31
CA GLU A 57 -10.21 11.75 4.22
C GLU A 57 -10.71 12.23 5.59
N TYR A 58 -10.07 13.26 6.11
CA TYR A 58 -10.40 13.86 7.40
C TYR A 58 -11.26 15.13 7.29
N GLY A 59 -11.81 15.41 6.10
CA GLY A 59 -12.55 16.64 5.78
C GLY A 59 -11.64 17.81 5.35
N PRO A 60 -12.25 18.91 4.86
CA PRO A 60 -11.52 20.05 4.28
C PRO A 60 -10.71 20.85 5.30
N ASP A 61 -11.08 20.77 6.59
CA ASP A 61 -10.47 21.55 7.67
C ASP A 61 -9.28 20.86 8.33
N ARG A 62 -8.96 19.64 7.90
CA ARG A 62 -7.86 18.84 8.45
C ARG A 62 -6.83 18.56 7.35
N PRO A 63 -5.57 19.00 7.53
CA PRO A 63 -4.54 18.70 6.55
C PRO A 63 -4.33 17.18 6.46
N PRO A 64 -4.03 16.65 5.27
CA PRO A 64 -3.67 15.25 5.11
C PRO A 64 -2.42 14.91 5.92
N GLU A 65 -2.27 13.64 6.26
CA GLU A 65 -1.08 13.16 6.94
C GLU A 65 0.19 13.41 6.12
N ALA A 66 1.28 13.72 6.81
CA ALA A 66 2.57 13.95 6.16
C ALA A 66 3.09 12.65 5.53
N LYS A 67 3.55 12.75 4.28
CA LYS A 67 4.13 11.64 3.51
C LYS A 67 5.66 11.85 3.40
N PRO A 68 6.50 10.96 3.96
CA PRO A 68 7.94 11.18 4.06
C PRO A 68 8.73 10.85 2.77
N ASP A 69 8.40 9.77 2.07
CA ASP A 69 9.13 9.28 0.89
C ASP A 69 8.18 8.86 -0.25
N PRO A 70 8.60 8.90 -1.53
CA PRO A 70 7.88 8.25 -2.63
C PRO A 70 7.75 6.73 -2.42
N TYR A 71 6.58 6.18 -2.73
CA TYR A 71 6.36 4.74 -2.79
C TYR A 71 6.61 4.21 -4.20
N ASP A 72 6.51 2.90 -4.43
CA ASP A 72 6.72 2.33 -5.78
C ASP A 72 5.75 2.98 -6.79
N TYR A 73 4.55 3.32 -6.31
CA TYR A 73 3.58 4.14 -7.02
C TYR A 73 2.99 5.20 -6.09
N ASP A 74 2.95 6.45 -6.55
CA ASP A 74 2.19 7.52 -5.91
C ASP A 74 1.14 8.00 -6.93
N ALA A 75 -0.15 7.86 -6.61
CA ALA A 75 -1.25 8.21 -7.49
C ALA A 75 -2.29 9.07 -6.78
N ASP A 76 -2.97 9.97 -7.51
CA ASP A 76 -4.06 10.78 -6.96
C ASP A 76 -5.36 9.98 -6.80
N ASN A 77 -5.52 8.89 -7.55
CA ASN A 77 -6.70 8.04 -7.50
C ASN A 77 -6.42 6.64 -8.09
N PHE A 78 -7.39 5.73 -7.95
CA PHE A 78 -7.24 4.35 -8.45
C PHE A 78 -7.21 4.22 -9.98
N ILE A 79 -7.77 5.18 -10.73
CA ILE A 79 -7.71 5.15 -12.20
C ILE A 79 -6.29 5.42 -12.67
N GLU A 80 -5.65 6.42 -12.08
CA GLU A 80 -4.24 6.73 -12.33
C GLU A 80 -3.32 5.58 -11.93
N LEU A 81 -3.51 5.01 -10.73
CA LEU A 81 -2.74 3.83 -10.31
C LEU A 81 -2.88 2.67 -11.31
N ALA A 82 -4.10 2.40 -11.78
CA ALA A 82 -4.33 1.36 -12.79
C ALA A 82 -3.64 1.68 -14.13
N GLN A 83 -3.53 2.95 -14.52
CA GLN A 83 -2.79 3.36 -15.73
C GLN A 83 -1.28 3.15 -15.56
N MET A 84 -0.71 3.54 -14.42
CA MET A 84 0.70 3.31 -14.10
C MET A 84 1.06 1.82 -14.15
N LEU A 85 0.26 0.96 -13.50
CA LEU A 85 0.48 -0.48 -13.50
C LEU A 85 0.38 -1.11 -14.90
N ARG A 86 -0.52 -0.60 -15.76
CA ARG A 86 -0.62 -1.06 -17.15
C ARG A 86 0.59 -0.64 -17.97
N ALA A 87 1.10 0.58 -17.75
CA ALA A 87 2.29 1.09 -18.44
C ALA A 87 3.52 0.27 -18.06
N ASP A 88 3.72 -0.01 -16.76
CA ASP A 88 4.85 -0.81 -16.30
C ASP A 88 4.78 -2.26 -16.79
N LYS A 89 3.60 -2.87 -16.80
CA LYS A 89 3.41 -4.19 -17.40
C LYS A 89 3.74 -4.20 -18.89
N ALA A 90 3.38 -3.14 -19.62
CA ALA A 90 3.72 -3.01 -21.04
C ALA A 90 5.23 -2.80 -21.26
N ALA A 91 5.92 -2.20 -20.29
CA ALA A 91 7.37 -2.01 -20.31
C ALA A 91 8.16 -3.25 -19.83
N GLY A 92 7.50 -4.25 -19.24
CA GLY A 92 8.15 -5.44 -18.68
C GLY A 92 8.80 -5.20 -17.30
N ASN A 93 8.36 -4.15 -16.59
CA ASN A 93 8.85 -3.79 -15.25
C ASN A 93 8.12 -4.54 -14.11
N VAL A 94 7.02 -5.23 -14.45
CA VAL A 94 6.21 -6.09 -13.57
C VAL A 94 5.66 -7.27 -14.35
#